data_AF-A0A4S2FZ24-F1
#
_entry.id   AF-A0A4S2FZ24-F1
#
_cell.length_a   1.000
_cell.length_b   1.000
_cell.length_c   1.000
_cell.angle_alpha   90.00
_cell.angle_beta   90.00
_cell.angle_gamma   90.00
#
_symmetry.space_group_name_H-M   'P 1'
#
loop_
_entity.id
_entity.type
_entity.pdbx_description
1 polymer ?
#
loop_
_entity_poly.entity_id
_entity_poly.type
_entity_poly.pdbx_seq_one_letter_code
_entity_poly.pdbx_strand_id
1 'polypeptide(L)'
;MKKLKASSQYKKDYKRFRNNPKKVTALKEILDRLANEEPIPEKHNPHMLTGDYKGYMECHIESDFLLIWFDPDTDQIDLVRLGSHSELFG
;
A
#
# COMPACT_ATOMS: atom_id res chain seq x y z
N MET A 1 5.79 14.28 -8.65
CA MET A 1 4.60 13.54 -8.18
C MET A 1 4.48 12.26 -9.00
N LYS A 2 4.81 11.11 -8.42
CA LYS A 2 4.69 9.82 -9.08
C LYS A 2 3.23 9.45 -9.34
N LYS A 3 2.96 8.80 -10.45
CA LYS A 3 1.63 8.29 -10.81
C LYS A 3 1.34 7.01 -10.06
N LEU A 4 0.25 7.01 -9.29
CA LEU A 4 -0.24 5.82 -8.61
C LEU A 4 -1.07 4.97 -9.56
N LYS A 5 -0.62 3.76 -9.86
CA LYS A 5 -1.33 2.82 -10.72
C LYS A 5 -1.91 1.67 -9.91
N ALA A 6 -3.23 1.65 -9.81
CA ALA A 6 -3.95 0.61 -9.09
C ALA A 6 -4.08 -0.69 -9.91
N SER A 7 -3.56 -1.80 -9.37
CA SER A 7 -3.79 -3.14 -9.92
C SER A 7 -5.27 -3.54 -9.85
N SER A 8 -5.67 -4.52 -10.65
CA SER A 8 -7.02 -5.09 -10.59
C SER A 8 -7.33 -5.71 -9.23
N GLN A 9 -6.33 -6.28 -8.56
CA GLN A 9 -6.50 -6.87 -7.23
C GLN A 9 -6.64 -5.78 -6.16
N TYR A 10 -5.78 -4.77 -6.17
CA TYR A 10 -5.88 -3.60 -5.29
C TYR A 10 -7.28 -2.95 -5.38
N LYS A 11 -7.83 -2.80 -6.60
CA LYS A 11 -9.19 -2.25 -6.78
C LYS A 11 -10.27 -3.11 -6.12
N LYS A 12 -10.13 -4.44 -6.13
CA LYS A 12 -11.05 -5.35 -5.44
C LYS A 12 -10.90 -5.24 -3.93
N ASP A 13 -9.67 -5.20 -3.46
CA ASP A 13 -9.33 -5.06 -2.04
C ASP A 13 -9.89 -3.73 -1.48
N TYR A 14 -9.62 -2.62 -2.16
CA TYR A 14 -10.11 -1.28 -1.79
C TYR A 14 -11.64 -1.23 -1.67
N LYS A 15 -12.38 -1.95 -2.52
CA LYS A 15 -13.86 -2.02 -2.43
C LYS A 15 -14.37 -2.64 -1.14
N ARG A 16 -13.57 -3.45 -0.43
CA ARG A 16 -13.95 -4.00 0.89
C ARG A 16 -13.86 -2.94 1.98
N PHE A 17 -12.86 -2.06 1.89
CA PHE A 17 -12.56 -1.07 2.93
C PHE A 17 -13.13 0.33 2.65
N ARG A 18 -13.59 0.61 1.42
CA ARG A 18 -14.13 1.93 1.01
C ARG A 18 -15.27 2.46 1.88
N ASN A 19 -15.99 1.59 2.58
CA ASN A 19 -17.11 1.97 3.45
C ASN A 19 -16.63 2.33 4.86
N ASN A 20 -15.35 2.14 5.18
CA ASN A 20 -14.75 2.57 6.43
C ASN A 20 -13.99 3.89 6.21
N PRO A 21 -14.57 5.05 6.57
CA PRO A 21 -13.98 6.35 6.30
C PRO A 21 -12.64 6.55 7.00
N LYS A 22 -12.43 5.97 8.19
CA LYS A 22 -11.15 6.06 8.91
C LYS A 22 -10.02 5.39 8.13
N LYS A 23 -10.27 4.16 7.65
CA LYS A 23 -9.31 3.42 6.82
C LYS A 23 -9.01 4.13 5.50
N VAL A 24 -10.03 4.68 4.86
CA VAL A 24 -9.86 5.42 3.60
C VAL A 24 -9.02 6.68 3.80
N THR A 25 -9.25 7.43 4.88
CA THR A 25 -8.44 8.62 5.20
C THR A 25 -6.98 8.24 5.47
N ALA A 26 -6.74 7.24 6.33
CA ALA A 26 -5.38 6.79 6.64
C ALA A 26 -4.65 6.25 5.41
N LEU A 27 -5.32 5.48 4.55
CA LEU A 27 -4.78 5.03 3.27
C LEU A 27 -4.42 6.22 2.38
N LYS A 28 -5.30 7.22 2.28
CA LYS A 28 -5.06 8.40 1.44
C LYS A 28 -3.81 9.17 1.89
N GLU A 29 -3.54 9.28 3.18
CA GLU A 29 -2.31 9.90 3.70
C GLU A 29 -1.05 9.17 3.22
N ILE A 30 -1.06 7.83 3.22
CA ILE A 30 0.07 7.04 2.70
C ILE A 30 0.22 7.19 1.19
N LEU A 31 -0.89 7.15 0.45
CA LEU A 31 -0.87 7.31 -1.01
C LEU A 31 -0.37 8.70 -1.42
N ASP A 32 -0.74 9.76 -0.70
CA ASP A 32 -0.28 11.12 -0.96
C ASP A 32 1.24 11.24 -0.76
N ARG A 33 1.77 10.66 0.33
CA ARG A 33 3.22 10.59 0.58
C ARG A 33 3.95 9.84 -0.53
N LEU A 34 3.45 8.68 -0.94
CA LEU A 34 4.01 7.90 -2.05
C LEU A 34 4.02 8.71 -3.36
N ALA A 35 2.91 9.39 -3.66
CA ALA A 35 2.83 10.24 -4.84
C ALA A 35 3.79 11.43 -4.77
N ASN A 36 4.00 12.01 -3.58
CA ASN A 36 4.92 13.14 -3.36
C ASN A 36 6.38 12.72 -3.14
N GLU A 37 6.69 11.43 -3.20
CA GLU A 37 8.04 10.90 -2.94
C GLU A 37 8.53 11.24 -1.52
N GLU A 38 7.58 11.40 -0.60
CA GLU A 38 7.85 11.63 0.82
C GLU A 38 8.06 10.30 1.55
N PRO A 39 8.96 10.25 2.54
CA PRO A 39 9.17 9.05 3.33
C PRO A 39 7.92 8.68 4.13
N ILE A 40 7.62 7.38 4.15
CA ILE A 40 6.59 6.83 5.03
C ILE A 40 7.14 6.83 6.47
N PRO A 41 6.40 7.36 7.46
CA PRO A 41 6.83 7.36 8.84
C PRO A 41 7.11 5.95 9.39
N GLU A 42 8.15 5.80 10.21
CA GLU A 42 8.58 4.51 10.78
C GLU A 42 7.48 3.77 11.55
N LYS A 43 6.51 4.48 12.13
CA LYS A 43 5.34 3.88 12.80
C LYS A 43 4.50 2.96 11.90
N HIS A 44 4.59 3.14 10.58
CA HIS A 44 3.92 2.29 9.60
C HIS A 44 4.79 1.09 9.18
N ASN A 45 5.96 0.91 9.78
CA ASN A 45 6.91 -0.18 9.52
C ASN A 45 7.15 -0.43 8.01
N PRO A 46 7.49 0.59 7.22
CA PRO A 46 7.76 0.40 5.80
C PRO A 46 8.97 -0.51 5.60
N HIS A 47 8.81 -1.62 4.90
CA HIS A 47 9.91 -2.55 4.63
C HIS A 47 9.75 -3.27 3.30
N MET A 48 10.87 -3.82 2.80
CA MET A 48 10.87 -4.62 1.59
C MET A 48 10.46 -6.06 1.90
N LEU A 49 9.53 -6.59 1.12
CA LEU A 49 9.08 -7.96 1.22
C LEU A 49 10.09 -8.95 0.60
N THR A 50 9.98 -10.20 1.02
CA THR A 50 10.77 -11.34 0.54
C THR A 50 9.85 -12.42 -0.03
N GLY A 51 10.43 -13.52 -0.54
CA GLY A 51 9.64 -14.63 -1.12
C GLY A 51 8.97 -14.27 -2.44
N ASP A 52 7.69 -14.64 -2.62
CA ASP A 52 6.91 -14.36 -3.83
C ASP A 52 6.73 -12.86 -4.11
N TYR A 53 6.80 -12.04 -3.06
CA TYR A 53 6.77 -10.57 -3.14
C TYR A 53 8.17 -9.95 -3.04
N LYS A 54 9.23 -10.68 -3.40
CA LYS A 54 10.59 -10.13 -3.38
C LYS A 54 10.69 -8.86 -4.24
N GLY A 55 11.16 -7.78 -3.62
CA GLY A 55 11.33 -6.47 -4.27
C GLY A 55 10.08 -5.57 -4.23
N TYR A 56 8.98 -6.05 -3.65
CA TYR A 56 7.83 -5.23 -3.31
C TYR A 56 8.04 -4.58 -1.95
N MET A 57 7.35 -3.47 -1.71
CA MET A 57 7.35 -2.77 -0.44
C MET A 57 6.01 -2.97 0.26
N GLU A 58 6.04 -3.00 1.58
CA GLU A 58 4.88 -3.12 2.45
C GLU A 58 4.94 -2.10 3.59
N CYS A 59 3.78 -1.60 4.00
CA CYS A 59 3.63 -0.82 5.23
C CYS A 59 2.24 -1.00 5.87
N HIS A 60 2.23 -0.95 7.19
CA HIS A 60 1.04 -0.96 8.04
C HIS A 60 0.37 0.41 8.05
N ILE A 61 -0.78 0.55 7.42
CA ILE A 61 -1.63 1.75 7.54
C ILE A 61 -2.30 1.78 8.91
N GLU A 62 -2.79 0.61 9.38
CA GLU A 62 -3.28 0.36 10.74
C GLU A 62 -2.82 -1.05 11.20
N SER A 63 -3.13 -1.44 12.44
CA SER A 63 -2.65 -2.69 13.06
C SER A 63 -2.82 -3.95 12.20
N ASP A 64 -3.90 -4.05 11.42
CA ASP A 64 -4.19 -5.17 10.53
C ASP A 64 -4.68 -4.69 9.16
N PHE A 65 -4.10 -3.58 8.68
CA PHE A 65 -4.43 -3.00 7.38
C PHE A 65 -3.16 -2.53 6.70
N LEU A 66 -2.75 -3.29 5.69
CA LEU A 66 -1.44 -3.21 5.05
C LEU A 66 -1.60 -2.80 3.59
N LEU A 67 -0.62 -2.05 3.08
CA LEU A 67 -0.49 -1.71 1.67
C LEU A 67 0.75 -2.41 1.11
N ILE A 68 0.61 -3.12 0.00
CA ILE A 68 1.75 -3.61 -0.79
C ILE A 68 1.82 -2.81 -2.08
N TRP A 69 3.00 -2.27 -2.37
CA TRP A 69 3.28 -1.55 -3.62
C TRP A 69 4.60 -1.98 -4.23
N PHE A 70 4.80 -1.61 -5.48
CA PHE A 70 6.06 -1.78 -6.19
C PHE A 70 6.49 -0.41 -6.73
N ASP A 71 7.73 -0.02 -6.41
CA ASP A 71 8.35 1.19 -6.92
C ASP A 71 9.53 0.81 -7.82
N PRO A 72 9.35 0.77 -9.15
CA PRO A 72 10.41 0.44 -10.10
C PRO A 72 11.46 1.56 -10.30
N ASP A 73 11.53 2.55 -9.41
CA ASP A 73 12.38 3.75 -9.56
C ASP A 73 12.06 4.54 -10.84
N THR A 74 10.75 4.66 -11.13
CA THR A 74 10.23 5.43 -12.28
C THR A 74 9.22 6.48 -11.80
N ASP A 75 8.64 7.24 -12.73
CA ASP A 75 7.55 8.19 -12.45
C ASP A 75 6.20 7.49 -12.09
N GLN A 76 6.23 6.20 -11.77
CA GLN A 76 5.05 5.39 -11.45
C GLN A 76 5.30 4.52 -10.22
N ILE A 77 4.30 4.45 -9.33
CA ILE A 77 4.20 3.45 -8.26
C ILE A 77 3.00 2.56 -8.54
N ASP A 78 3.22 1.24 -8.58
CA ASP A 78 2.16 0.27 -8.75
C ASP A 78 1.60 -0.14 -7.38
N LEU A 79 0.31 0.11 -7.16
CA LEU A 79 -0.42 -0.34 -5.97
C LEU A 79 -0.92 -1.76 -6.22
N VAL A 80 -0.41 -2.72 -5.44
CA VAL A 80 -0.48 -4.14 -5.78
C VAL A 80 -1.59 -4.83 -5.03
N ARG A 81 -1.60 -4.72 -3.69
CA ARG A 81 -2.57 -5.35 -2.78
C ARG A 81 -2.89 -4.41 -1.62
N LEU A 82 -4.05 -4.63 -1.01
CA LEU A 82 -4.47 -3.99 0.23
C LEU A 82 -5.21 -5.03 1.08
N GLY A 83 -5.01 -5.08 2.39
CA GLY A 83 -5.72 -6.08 3.21
C GLY A 83 -5.12 -6.31 4.59
N SER A 84 -5.68 -7.27 5.32
CA SER A 84 -5.09 -7.77 6.56
C SER A 84 -3.90 -8.69 6.32
N HIS A 85 -3.12 -8.97 7.36
CA HIS A 85 -1.98 -9.87 7.23
C HIS A 85 -2.41 -11.26 6.74
N SER A 86 -3.56 -11.75 7.24
CA SER A 86 -4.12 -13.04 6.85
C SER A 86 -4.62 -13.05 5.41
N GLU A 87 -5.15 -11.94 4.90
CA GLU A 87 -5.56 -11.86 3.50
C GLU A 87 -4.36 -11.81 2.55
N LEU A 88 -3.28 -11.15 2.95
CA LEU A 88 -2.12 -10.90 2.10
C LEU A 88 -1.12 -12.05 2.07
N PHE A 89 -0.91 -12.75 3.19
CA PHE A 89 0.14 -13.75 3.38
C PHE A 89 -0.38 -15.12 3.89
N GLY A 90 -1.70 -15.26 4.08
CA GLY A 90 -2.32 -16.52 4.48
C GLY A 90 -2.69 -17.44 3.33
#